data_AF-A0A536XBQ6-F1
#
_entry.id   AF-A0A536XBQ6-F1
#
_cell.length_a   1.000
_cell.length_b   1.000
_cell.length_c   1.000
_cell.angle_alpha   90.00
_cell.angle_beta   90.00
_cell.angle_gamma   90.00
#
_symmetry.space_group_name_H-M   'P 1'
#
loop_
_entity.id
_entity.type
_entity.pdbx_description
1 polymer ?
#
loop_
_entity_poly.entity_id
_entity_poly.type
_entity_poly.pdbx_seq_one_letter_code
_entity_poly.pdbx_strand_id
1 'polypeptide(L)'
;MGYPDIERARESQAAIRRIVEAHAGPGANLRALRRTVDLCRELSESVDDDYCREKVRTVLEYAAELLSRGEHRARGALSGADFLRQQIRSALELVQSRLYSIERARRQGQQAVARAMAGAAHAIKR
;
A
#
# COMPACT_ATOMS: atom_id res chain seq x y z
N MET A 1 19.46 0.51 -7.69
CA MET A 1 18.73 -0.77 -7.70
C MET A 1 17.56 -0.63 -6.74
N GLY A 2 16.33 -0.72 -7.25
CA GLY A 2 15.13 -0.72 -6.41
C GLY A 2 15.00 -2.04 -5.64
N TYR A 3 14.11 -2.06 -4.66
CA TYR A 3 13.79 -3.26 -3.88
C TYR A 3 12.58 -3.93 -4.54
N PRO A 4 12.71 -5.12 -5.16
CA PRO A 4 11.64 -5.72 -5.96
C PRO A 4 10.34 -5.93 -5.19
N ASP A 5 10.43 -6.23 -3.89
CA ASP A 5 9.30 -6.37 -2.99
C ASP A 5 8.57 -5.03 -2.78
N ILE A 6 9.31 -3.94 -2.58
CA ILE A 6 8.75 -2.59 -2.42
C ILE A 6 8.14 -2.08 -3.73
N GLU A 7 8.73 -2.39 -4.88
CA GLU A 7 8.15 -2.02 -6.18
C GLU A 7 6.83 -2.77 -6.45
N ARG A 8 6.77 -4.08 -6.20
CA ARG A 8 5.52 -4.85 -6.30
C ARG A 8 4.43 -4.31 -5.36
N ALA A 9 4.82 -3.92 -4.14
CA ALA A 9 3.91 -3.29 -3.19
C ALA A 9 3.36 -1.96 -3.75
N ARG A 10 4.21 -1.10 -4.32
CA ARG A 10 3.81 0.17 -4.94
C ARG A 10 2.87 -0.04 -6.12
N GLU A 11 3.15 -1.01 -6.97
CA GLU A 11 2.29 -1.35 -8.11
C GLU A 11 0.91 -1.82 -7.65
N SER A 12 0.86 -2.68 -6.64
CA SER A 12 -0.40 -3.18 -6.05
C SER A 12 -1.21 -2.04 -5.43
N GLN A 13 -0.56 -1.20 -4.62
CA GLN A 13 -1.14 0.00 -4.02
C GLN A 13 -1.74 0.94 -5.08
N ALA A 14 -0.98 1.23 -6.15
CA ALA A 14 -1.40 2.11 -7.22
C ALA A 14 -2.56 1.51 -8.05
N ALA A 15 -2.59 0.19 -8.22
CA ALA A 15 -3.71 -0.50 -8.88
C ALA A 15 -4.99 -0.41 -8.05
N ILE A 16 -4.92 -0.59 -6.73
CA ILE A 16 -6.08 -0.42 -5.84
C ILE A 16 -6.62 1.02 -5.93
N ARG A 17 -5.73 2.02 -5.87
CA ARG A 17 -6.13 3.44 -5.99
C ARG A 17 -6.91 3.70 -7.28
N ARG A 18 -6.41 3.20 -8.42
CA ARG A 18 -7.08 3.34 -9.72
C ARG A 18 -8.46 2.71 -9.75
N ILE A 19 -8.63 1.52 -9.14
CA ILE A 19 -9.94 0.86 -9.07
C ILE A 19 -10.95 1.71 -8.30
N VAL A 20 -10.54 2.26 -7.16
CA VAL A 20 -11.39 3.09 -6.29
C VAL A 20 -11.76 4.40 -6.96
N GLU A 21 -10.82 5.03 -7.67
CA GLU A 21 -11.04 6.28 -8.42
C GLU A 21 -11.93 6.08 -9.65
N ALA A 22 -11.79 4.96 -10.36
CA ALA A 22 -12.61 4.64 -11.52
C ALA A 22 -14.04 4.24 -11.16
N HIS A 23 -14.31 3.92 -9.89
CA HIS A 23 -15.64 3.52 -9.44
C HIS A 23 -16.57 4.73 -9.30
N ALA A 24 -17.30 5.05 -10.37
CA ALA A 24 -18.20 6.21 -10.46
C ALA A 24 -19.70 5.89 -10.25
N GLY A 25 -20.09 4.62 -10.16
CA GLY A 25 -21.49 4.20 -10.21
C GLY A 25 -22.10 3.84 -8.84
N PRO A 26 -23.42 4.01 -8.66
CA PRO A 26 -24.15 3.63 -7.44
C PRO A 26 -24.47 2.14 -7.38
N GLY A 27 -23.68 1.29 -8.04
CA GLY A 27 -23.96 -0.14 -8.22
C GLY A 27 -22.80 -0.99 -7.73
N ALA A 28 -23.12 -2.16 -7.19
CA ALA A 28 -22.10 -3.12 -6.78
C ALA A 28 -21.17 -3.45 -7.97
N ASN A 29 -19.86 -3.44 -7.73
CA ASN A 29 -18.84 -3.84 -8.69
C ASN A 29 -18.02 -4.98 -8.11
N LEU A 30 -18.62 -6.18 -8.12
CA LEU A 30 -18.01 -7.39 -7.54
C LEU A 30 -16.71 -7.81 -8.26
N ARG A 31 -16.57 -7.47 -9.56
CA ARG A 31 -15.33 -7.69 -10.30
C ARG A 31 -14.21 -6.81 -9.78
N ALA A 32 -14.48 -5.52 -9.58
CA ALA A 32 -13.55 -4.61 -8.94
C ALA A 32 -13.22 -5.06 -7.51
N LEU A 33 -14.23 -5.50 -6.74
CA LEU A 33 -14.02 -6.01 -5.39
C LEU A 33 -13.04 -7.18 -5.38
N ARG A 34 -13.30 -8.21 -6.20
CA ARG A 34 -12.42 -9.38 -6.29
C ARG A 34 -10.99 -8.97 -6.65
N ARG A 35 -10.82 -8.08 -7.63
CA ARG A 35 -9.48 -7.61 -8.00
C ARG A 35 -8.81 -6.83 -6.87
N THR A 36 -9.55 -6.02 -6.13
CA THR A 36 -9.02 -5.32 -4.94
C THR A 36 -8.60 -6.30 -3.86
N VAL A 37 -9.35 -7.38 -3.61
CA VAL A 37 -8.95 -8.44 -2.65
C VAL A 37 -7.63 -9.07 -3.07
N ASP A 38 -7.48 -9.45 -4.33
CA ASP A 38 -6.25 -10.05 -4.85
C ASP A 38 -5.06 -9.08 -4.69
N LEU A 39 -5.24 -7.80 -5.02
CA LEU A 39 -4.21 -6.77 -4.86
C LEU A 39 -3.85 -6.50 -3.40
N CYS A 40 -4.82 -6.51 -2.47
CA CYS A 40 -4.56 -6.38 -1.03
C CYS A 40 -3.74 -7.56 -0.51
N ARG A 41 -4.00 -8.77 -1.03
CA ARG A 41 -3.20 -9.96 -0.72
C ARG A 41 -1.79 -9.84 -1.27
N GLU A 42 -1.64 -9.52 -2.56
CA GLU A 42 -0.35 -9.29 -3.22
C GLU A 42 0.49 -8.25 -2.44
N LEU A 43 -0.14 -7.14 -2.04
CA LEU A 43 0.49 -6.08 -1.26
C LEU A 43 0.97 -6.57 0.12
N SER A 44 0.11 -7.30 0.84
CA SER A 44 0.45 -7.83 2.18
C SER A 44 1.53 -8.91 2.16
N GLU A 45 1.58 -9.71 1.10
CA GLU A 45 2.59 -10.76 0.92
C GLU A 45 3.92 -10.20 0.40
N SER A 46 3.89 -9.05 -0.29
CA SER A 46 5.10 -8.45 -0.84
C SER A 46 6.01 -7.86 0.24
N VAL A 47 5.47 -7.24 1.29
CA VAL A 47 6.28 -6.58 2.33
C VAL A 47 5.90 -7.10 3.70
N ASP A 48 6.87 -7.69 4.39
CA ASP A 48 6.72 -8.16 5.77
C ASP A 48 6.81 -6.97 6.76
N ASP A 49 5.72 -6.23 6.91
CA ASP A 49 5.59 -5.10 7.83
C ASP A 49 4.18 -5.04 8.42
N ASP A 50 4.08 -5.10 9.75
CA ASP A 50 2.79 -5.14 10.46
C ASP A 50 1.93 -3.88 10.22
N TYR A 51 2.58 -2.72 10.13
CA TYR A 51 1.87 -1.48 9.89
C TYR A 51 1.25 -1.47 8.48
N CYS A 52 1.99 -1.91 7.47
CA CYS A 52 1.45 -2.14 6.13
C CYS A 52 0.26 -3.11 6.16
N ARG A 53 0.39 -4.27 6.83
CA ARG A 53 -0.69 -5.26 6.94
C ARG A 53 -1.97 -4.67 7.55
N GLU A 54 -1.83 -3.92 8.65
CA GLU A 54 -2.96 -3.26 9.31
C GLU A 54 -3.67 -2.29 8.36
N LYS A 55 -2.93 -1.42 7.67
CA LYS A 55 -3.54 -0.44 6.75
C LYS A 55 -4.14 -1.10 5.51
N VAL A 56 -3.54 -2.18 5.01
CA VAL A 56 -4.13 -2.96 3.91
C VAL A 56 -5.43 -3.63 4.32
N ARG A 57 -5.53 -4.13 5.56
CA ARG A 57 -6.80 -4.64 6.09
C ARG A 57 -7.86 -3.54 6.14
N THR A 58 -7.51 -2.33 6.59
CA THR A 58 -8.42 -1.17 6.55
C THR A 58 -8.88 -0.85 5.13
N VAL A 59 -7.98 -0.89 4.14
CA VAL A 59 -8.34 -0.71 2.72
C VAL A 59 -9.34 -1.77 2.27
N LEU A 60 -9.12 -3.04 2.62
CA LEU A 60 -10.00 -4.14 2.25
C LEU A 60 -11.40 -3.99 2.86
N GLU A 61 -11.50 -3.63 4.14
CA GLU A 61 -12.78 -3.41 4.83
C GLU A 61 -13.62 -2.32 4.14
N TYR A 62 -13.03 -1.16 3.87
CA TYR A 62 -13.74 -0.06 3.20
C TYR A 62 -13.99 -0.33 1.72
N ALA A 63 -13.09 -1.02 1.02
CA ALA A 63 -13.30 -1.40 -0.38
C ALA A 63 -14.42 -2.44 -0.52
N ALA A 64 -14.54 -3.37 0.44
CA ALA A 64 -15.66 -4.29 0.50
C ALA A 64 -16.98 -3.54 0.67
N GLU A 65 -17.04 -2.56 1.57
CA GLU A 65 -18.24 -1.73 1.74
C GLU A 65 -18.57 -0.93 0.48
N LEU A 66 -17.56 -0.29 -0.14
CA LEU A 66 -17.73 0.54 -1.35
C LEU A 66 -18.16 -0.27 -2.58
N LEU A 67 -17.59 -1.46 -2.77
CA LEU A 67 -17.75 -2.21 -4.03
C LEU A 67 -18.82 -3.31 -3.97
N SER A 68 -19.31 -3.68 -2.78
CA SER A 68 -20.30 -4.76 -2.63
C SER A 68 -21.76 -4.29 -2.68
N ARG A 69 -22.03 -2.99 -2.51
CA ARG A 69 -23.38 -2.42 -2.39
C ARG A 69 -23.46 -1.10 -3.14
N GLY A 70 -24.67 -0.73 -3.55
CA GLY A 70 -24.92 0.51 -4.29
C GLY A 70 -25.26 1.72 -3.42
N GLU A 71 -25.85 1.48 -2.25
CA GLU A 71 -26.25 2.53 -1.31
C GLU A 71 -25.30 2.57 -0.12
N HIS A 72 -24.78 3.76 0.17
CA HIS A 72 -23.89 3.99 1.31
C HIS A 72 -24.47 5.10 2.18
N ARG A 73 -24.59 4.83 3.49
CA ARG A 73 -25.09 5.81 4.45
C ARG A 73 -24.13 7.00 4.53
N ALA A 74 -24.66 8.21 4.38
CA ALA A 74 -23.89 9.44 4.55
C ALA A 74 -23.25 9.55 5.94
N ARG A 75 -22.06 10.15 6.01
CA ARG A 75 -21.35 10.44 7.26
C ARG A 75 -21.04 11.93 7.33
N GLY A 76 -21.85 12.66 8.10
CA GLY A 76 -21.76 14.11 8.17
C GLY A 76 -22.12 14.76 6.83
N ALA A 77 -21.26 15.65 6.34
CA ALA A 77 -21.45 16.37 5.08
C ALA A 77 -21.07 15.54 3.83
N LEU A 78 -20.41 14.39 3.98
CA LEU A 78 -19.98 13.56 2.86
C LEU A 78 -21.03 12.50 2.51
N SER A 79 -21.18 12.24 1.20
CA SER A 79 -21.85 11.03 0.75
C SER A 79 -21.12 9.80 1.32
N GLY A 80 -21.85 8.72 1.59
CA GLY A 80 -21.22 7.51 2.14
C GLY A 80 -20.12 6.97 1.22
N ALA A 81 -20.30 7.06 -0.10
CA ALA A 81 -19.30 6.67 -1.08
C ALA A 81 -18.04 7.54 -1.01
N ASP A 82 -18.17 8.86 -0.89
CA ASP A 82 -17.02 9.76 -0.82
C ASP A 82 -16.25 9.61 0.47
N PHE A 83 -16.95 9.39 1.59
CA PHE A 83 -16.33 9.00 2.85
C PHE A 83 -15.49 7.73 2.66
N LEU A 84 -16.06 6.67 2.09
CA LEU A 84 -15.34 5.40 1.87
C LEU A 84 -14.12 5.58 0.96
N ARG A 85 -14.26 6.33 -0.14
CA ARG A 85 -13.14 6.65 -1.04
C ARG A 85 -12.04 7.40 -0.29
N GLN A 86 -12.38 8.38 0.53
CA GLN A 86 -11.43 9.14 1.32
C GLN A 86 -10.68 8.23 2.30
N GLN A 87 -11.38 7.37 3.05
CA GLN A 87 -10.76 6.44 3.98
C GLN A 87 -9.79 5.49 3.29
N ILE A 88 -10.16 4.95 2.11
CA ILE A 88 -9.28 4.09 1.32
C ILE A 88 -8.05 4.86 0.85
N ARG A 89 -8.21 6.09 0.32
CA ARG A 89 -7.08 6.93 -0.12
C ARG A 89 -6.11 7.21 1.02
N SER A 90 -6.61 7.65 2.17
CA SER A 90 -5.77 7.94 3.34
C SER A 90 -5.02 6.70 3.82
N ALA A 91 -5.65 5.53 3.86
CA ALA A 91 -4.96 4.29 4.22
C ALA A 91 -3.87 3.91 3.20
N LEU A 92 -4.12 4.07 1.91
CA LEU A 92 -3.15 3.83 0.84
C LEU A 92 -1.95 4.81 0.89
N GLU A 93 -2.18 6.07 1.24
CA GLU A 93 -1.11 7.06 1.46
C GLU A 93 -0.21 6.68 2.63
N LEU A 94 -0.79 6.17 3.72
CA LEU A 94 -0.03 5.66 4.86
C LEU A 94 0.83 4.46 4.50
N VAL A 95 0.31 3.53 3.68
CA VAL A 95 1.10 2.42 3.13
C VAL A 95 2.25 2.96 2.27
N GLN A 96 1.97 3.88 1.35
CA GLN A 96 3.00 4.47 0.49
C GLN A 96 4.13 5.15 1.29
N SER A 97 3.77 5.92 2.32
CA SER A 97 4.72 6.56 3.23
C SER A 97 5.58 5.54 4.00
N ARG A 98 4.97 4.43 4.45
CA ARG A 98 5.68 3.35 5.12
C ARG A 98 6.65 2.64 4.18
N LEU A 99 6.22 2.32 2.96
CA LEU A 99 7.08 1.73 1.93
C LEU A 99 8.30 2.61 1.63
N TYR A 100 8.11 3.93 1.52
CA TYR A 100 9.23 4.87 1.36
C TYR A 100 10.20 4.82 2.55
N SER A 101 9.68 4.76 3.77
CA SER A 101 10.49 4.69 4.99
C SER A 101 11.32 3.41 5.08
N ILE A 102 10.70 2.26 4.76
CA ILE A 102 11.38 0.96 4.70
C ILE A 102 12.50 1.00 3.66
N GLU A 103 12.21 1.49 2.46
CA GLU A 103 13.20 1.60 1.39
C GLU A 103 14.41 2.46 1.80
N ARG A 104 14.14 3.60 2.44
CA ARG A 104 15.18 4.50 2.93
C ARG A 104 16.05 3.83 4.00
N ALA A 105 15.45 3.13 4.96
CA ALA A 105 16.16 2.42 6.01
C ALA A 105 17.07 1.32 5.43
N ARG A 106 16.58 0.54 4.47
CA ARG A 106 17.38 -0.49 3.79
C ARG A 106 18.57 0.11 3.02
N ARG A 107 18.35 1.24 2.31
CA ARG A 107 19.43 1.96 1.61
C ARG A 107 20.52 2.43 2.56
N GLN A 108 20.14 2.98 3.72
CA GLN A 108 21.10 3.41 4.74
C GLN A 108 21.89 2.23 5.32
N GLY A 109 21.21 1.11 5.60
CA GLY A 109 21.86 -0.11 6.08
C GLY A 109 22.91 -0.65 5.08
N GLN A 110 22.56 -0.74 3.79
CA GLN A 110 23.49 -1.18 2.74
C GLN A 110 24.71 -0.26 2.63
N GLN A 111 24.52 1.06 2.72
CA GLN A 111 25.63 2.02 2.70
C GLN A 111 26.55 1.88 3.92
N ALA A 112 25.99 1.63 5.11
CA ALA A 112 26.77 1.41 6.32
C ALA A 112 27.64 0.15 6.21
N VAL A 113 27.07 -0.96 5.72
CA VAL A 113 27.81 -2.21 5.49
C VAL A 113 28.91 -2.01 4.43
N ALA A 114 28.61 -1.36 3.31
CA ALA A 114 29.60 -1.10 2.27
C ALA A 114 30.79 -0.26 2.78
N ARG A 115 30.52 0.76 3.61
CA ARG A 115 31.58 1.58 4.25
C ARG A 115 32.44 0.76 5.21
N ALA A 116 31.83 -0.10 6.02
CA ALA A 116 32.55 -0.97 6.95
C ALA A 116 33.47 -1.95 6.21
N MET A 117 32.98 -2.58 5.13
CA MET A 117 33.76 -3.52 4.32
C MET A 117 34.92 -2.83 3.60
N ALA A 118 34.72 -1.61 3.08
CA ALA A 118 35.79 -0.82 2.46
C ALA A 118 36.88 -0.43 3.47
N GLY A 119 36.49 -0.06 4.71
CA GLY A 119 37.43 0.22 5.79
C GLY A 119 38.24 -1.01 6.21
N ALA A 120 37.60 -2.17 6.35
CA ALA A 120 38.28 -3.44 6.65
C ALA A 120 39.27 -3.86 5.56
N ALA A 121 38.88 -3.74 4.29
CA ALA A 121 39.78 -4.05 3.16
C ALA A 121 41.00 -3.11 3.08
N HIS A 122 40.86 -1.85 3.52
CA HIS A 122 41.98 -0.92 3.60
C HIS A 122 42.94 -1.25 4.77
N ALA A 123 42.41 -1.76 5.89
CA ALA A 123 43.20 -2.13 7.05
C ALA A 123 44.05 -3.41 6.83
N ILE A 124 43.57 -4.36 6.02
CA ILE A 124 44.29 -5.62 5.73
C ILE A 124 45.49 -5.42 4.78
N LYS A 125 45.54 -4.30 4.03
CA LYS A 125 46.63 -4.00 3.07
C LYS A 125 47.78 -3.17 3.67
N ARG A 126 47.77 -2.91 4.97
CA ARG A 126 48.84 -2.18 5.68
C ARG A 126 49.70 -3.12 6.50
#